data_AF-A0A2L2Z353-F1
#
_entry.id   AF-A0A2L2Z353-F1
#
_cell.length_a   1.000
_cell.length_b   1.000
_cell.length_c   1.000
_cell.angle_alpha   90.00
_cell.angle_beta   90.00
_cell.angle_gamma   90.00
#
_symmetry.space_group_name_H-M   'P 1'
#
loop_
_entity.id
_entity.type
_entity.pdbx_description
1 polymer ?
#
loop_
_entity_poly.entity_id
_entity_poly.type
_entity_poly.pdbx_seq_one_letter_code
_entity_poly.pdbx_strand_id
1 'polypeptide(L)'
;AVQKSATRWLEAEWVHIARDVVSIAVEDNRGWYVTSAGLLVKLQNLSASKPFDYPETITCDLHLQKITSREGLLWAITTGGTLHCWNSNVKEKKKSKNKWEEIKLEENVEI
;
A
#
# COMPACT_ATOMS: atom_id res chain seq x y z
N ALA A 1 16.69 -1.88 41.69
CA ALA A 1 15.45 -2.61 41.37
C ALA A 1 15.19 -2.47 39.88
N VAL A 2 15.08 -3.57 39.13
CA VAL A 2 14.82 -3.52 37.67
C VAL A 2 13.31 -3.44 37.46
N GLN A 3 12.82 -2.28 37.02
CA GLN A 3 11.42 -2.06 36.73
C GLN A 3 11.12 -2.68 35.35
N LYS A 4 10.65 -3.93 35.35
CA LYS A 4 10.09 -4.57 34.15
C LYS A 4 8.76 -3.88 33.84
N SER A 5 8.76 -2.92 32.92
CA SER A 5 7.52 -2.39 32.34
C SER A 5 6.88 -3.51 31.53
N ALA A 6 5.89 -4.18 32.13
CA ALA A 6 5.04 -5.12 31.42
C ALA A 6 4.26 -4.32 30.36
N THR A 7 4.62 -4.51 29.09
CA THR A 7 3.84 -3.98 27.96
C THR A 7 2.48 -4.67 28.01
N ARG A 8 1.47 -3.96 28.49
CA ARG A 8 0.09 -4.44 28.51
C ARG A 8 -0.41 -4.39 27.08
N TRP A 9 -0.51 -5.56 26.43
CA TRP A 9 -1.19 -5.67 25.15
C TRP A 9 -2.65 -5.25 25.37
N LEU A 10 -3.08 -4.21 24.67
CA LEU A 10 -4.49 -3.85 24.61
C LEU A 10 -5.23 -4.98 23.89
N GLU A 11 -6.44 -5.29 24.34
CA GLU A 11 -7.32 -6.20 23.63
C GLU A 11 -7.52 -5.66 22.20
N ALA A 12 -7.09 -6.43 21.21
CA ALA A 12 -7.21 -6.06 19.81
C ALA A 12 -8.60 -6.47 19.32
N GLU A 13 -9.42 -5.49 18.96
CA GLU A 13 -10.66 -5.73 18.24
C GLU A 13 -10.37 -5.92 16.75
N TRP A 14 -10.64 -7.12 16.23
CA TRP A 14 -10.47 -7.42 14.81
C TRP A 14 -11.71 -7.02 14.03
N VAL A 15 -11.51 -6.17 13.02
CA VAL A 15 -12.59 -5.74 12.11
C VAL A 15 -12.33 -6.27 10.71
N HIS A 16 -13.35 -6.88 10.11
CA HIS A 16 -13.29 -7.36 8.74
C HIS A 16 -13.71 -6.25 7.76
N ILE A 17 -12.75 -5.71 7.00
CA ILE A 17 -12.94 -4.49 6.20
C ILE A 17 -13.02 -4.73 4.68
N ALA A 18 -12.47 -5.83 4.19
CA ALA A 18 -12.42 -6.16 2.78
C ALA A 18 -12.28 -7.67 2.59
N ARG A 19 -12.74 -8.17 1.44
CA ARG A 19 -12.55 -9.55 1.00
C ARG A 19 -11.57 -9.57 -0.16
N ASP A 20 -11.10 -10.76 -0.49
CA ASP A 20 -10.32 -11.01 -1.70
C ASP A 20 -8.98 -10.23 -1.72
N VAL A 21 -8.40 -9.98 -0.55
CA VAL A 21 -7.17 -9.21 -0.41
C VAL A 21 -5.95 -10.11 -0.49
N VAL A 22 -4.99 -9.76 -1.37
CA VAL A 22 -3.73 -10.50 -1.55
C VAL A 22 -2.50 -9.76 -1.02
N SER A 23 -2.57 -8.44 -0.90
CA SER A 23 -1.48 -7.63 -0.33
C SER A 23 -2.06 -6.37 0.31
N ILE A 24 -1.46 -5.92 1.41
CA ILE A 24 -1.83 -4.70 2.14
C ILE A 24 -0.58 -3.87 2.39
N ALA A 25 -0.68 -2.55 2.29
CA ALA A 25 0.31 -1.61 2.77
C ALA A 25 -0.39 -0.50 3.57
N VAL A 26 0.15 -0.12 4.72
CA VAL A 26 -0.45 0.89 5.61
C VAL A 26 0.56 1.97 5.92
N GLU A 27 0.10 3.22 5.88
CA GLU A 27 0.79 4.42 6.35
C GLU A 27 -0.03 5.07 7.47
N ASP A 28 0.50 6.15 8.08
CA ASP A 28 -0.10 6.81 9.25
C ASP A 28 -1.57 7.19 9.07
N ASN A 29 -1.98 7.63 7.88
CA ASN A 29 -3.35 8.09 7.60
C ASN A 29 -4.01 7.46 6.37
N ARG A 30 -3.38 6.46 5.76
CA ARG A 30 -3.80 5.86 4.50
C ARG A 30 -3.47 4.37 4.49
N GLY A 31 -4.34 3.61 3.85
CA GLY A 31 -4.16 2.18 3.63
C GLY A 31 -4.32 1.87 2.16
N TRP A 32 -3.68 0.79 1.74
CA TRP A 32 -3.75 0.28 0.39
C TRP A 32 -3.93 -1.22 0.47
N TYR A 33 -4.71 -1.78 -0.44
CA TYR A 33 -4.74 -3.21 -0.63
C TYR A 33 -4.92 -3.58 -2.09
N VAL A 34 -4.46 -4.77 -2.44
CA VAL A 34 -4.58 -5.37 -3.76
C VAL A 34 -5.57 -6.52 -3.69
N THR A 35 -6.50 -6.59 -4.64
CA THR A 35 -7.42 -7.73 -4.75
C THR A 35 -6.82 -8.90 -5.52
N SER A 36 -7.41 -10.09 -5.50
CA SER A 36 -6.90 -11.22 -6.31
C SER A 36 -6.99 -10.96 -7.82
N ALA A 37 -7.90 -10.07 -8.24
CA ALA A 37 -7.98 -9.56 -9.61
C ALA A 37 -6.84 -8.57 -9.98
N GLY A 38 -5.94 -8.25 -9.04
CA GLY A 38 -4.82 -7.34 -9.24
C GLY A 38 -5.18 -5.85 -9.18
N LEU A 39 -6.38 -5.51 -8.67
CA LEU A 39 -6.85 -4.13 -8.55
C LEU A 39 -6.29 -3.46 -7.30
N LEU A 40 -5.86 -2.21 -7.41
CA LEU A 40 -5.45 -1.40 -6.27
C LEU A 40 -6.65 -0.67 -5.66
N VAL A 41 -6.79 -0.77 -4.34
CA VAL A 41 -7.80 -0.05 -3.57
C VAL A 41 -7.13 0.80 -2.49
N LYS A 42 -7.62 2.02 -2.34
CA LYS A 42 -7.15 3.02 -1.37
C LYS A 42 -8.17 3.20 -0.24
N LEU A 43 -7.65 3.33 0.98
CA LEU A 43 -8.35 3.78 2.17
C LEU A 43 -7.71 5.09 2.63
N GLN A 44 -8.52 6.08 3.00
CA GLN A 44 -8.05 7.40 3.43
C GLN A 44 -8.52 7.69 4.85
N ASN A 45 -7.97 8.76 5.46
CA ASN A 45 -8.37 9.25 6.79
C ASN A 45 -8.29 8.18 7.89
N LEU A 46 -7.31 7.28 7.78
CA LEU A 46 -7.09 6.25 8.80
C LEU A 46 -6.52 6.89 10.06
N SER A 47 -6.88 6.32 11.20
CA SER A 47 -6.29 6.62 12.50
C SER A 47 -6.40 5.39 13.40
N ALA A 48 -5.72 5.41 14.55
CA ALA A 48 -5.86 4.35 15.54
C ALA A 48 -7.33 4.16 16.02
N SER A 49 -8.13 5.22 16.04
CA SER A 49 -9.55 5.17 16.43
C SER A 49 -10.51 4.92 15.25
N LYS A 50 -10.03 5.08 14.01
CA LYS A 50 -10.79 4.83 12.77
C LYS A 50 -9.88 4.09 11.77
N PRO A 51 -9.69 2.76 11.93
CA PRO A 51 -8.71 2.01 11.14
C PRO A 51 -9.21 1.66 9.72
N PHE A 52 -10.41 2.10 9.32
CA PHE A 52 -10.94 1.91 7.97
C PHE A 52 -11.82 3.09 7.55
N ASP A 53 -11.95 3.30 6.24
CA ASP A 53 -12.84 4.28 5.62
C ASP A 53 -13.42 3.71 4.32
N TYR A 54 -14.23 4.49 3.60
CA TYR A 54 -14.80 4.03 2.35
C TYR A 54 -13.71 3.73 1.29
N PRO A 55 -13.72 2.54 0.65
CA PRO A 55 -12.71 2.15 -0.31
C PRO A 55 -12.85 2.89 -1.64
N GLU A 56 -11.71 3.30 -2.20
CA GLU A 56 -11.61 3.91 -3.53
C GLU A 56 -10.76 3.02 -4.44
N THR A 57 -11.36 2.43 -5.48
CA THR A 57 -10.59 1.66 -6.47
C THR A 57 -9.80 2.62 -7.37
N ILE A 58 -8.49 2.41 -7.46
CA ILE A 58 -7.61 3.23 -8.28
C ILE A 58 -7.47 2.59 -9.66
N THR A 59 -7.92 3.29 -10.70
CA THR A 59 -7.69 2.89 -12.09
C THR A 59 -6.19 2.91 -12.39
N CYS A 60 -5.71 1.77 -12.90
CA CYS A 60 -4.30 1.46 -13.10
C CYS A 60 -4.24 0.36 -14.17
N ASP A 61 -3.35 0.51 -15.16
CA ASP A 61 -3.20 -0.46 -16.26
C ASP A 61 -2.31 -1.66 -15.88
N LEU A 62 -1.79 -1.68 -14.65
CA LEU A 62 -0.97 -2.75 -14.09
C LEU A 62 -1.83 -3.73 -13.29
N HIS A 63 -1.55 -5.03 -13.42
CA HIS A 63 -2.07 -6.07 -12.54
C HIS A 63 -1.09 -6.25 -11.38
N LEU A 64 -1.45 -5.73 -10.22
CA LEU A 64 -0.57 -5.72 -9.05
C LEU A 64 -0.63 -7.07 -8.32
N GLN A 65 0.49 -7.47 -7.71
CA GLN A 65 0.57 -8.68 -6.90
C GLN A 65 0.95 -8.36 -5.46
N LYS A 66 1.92 -7.46 -5.26
CA LYS A 66 2.43 -7.08 -3.95
C LYS A 66 2.67 -5.59 -3.90
N ILE A 67 2.38 -4.98 -2.75
CA ILE A 67 2.60 -3.54 -2.53
C ILE A 67 3.33 -3.28 -1.22
N THR A 68 4.04 -2.15 -1.16
CA THR A 68 4.54 -1.52 0.06
C THR A 68 4.42 -0.01 -0.08
N SER A 69 4.28 0.72 1.02
CA SER A 69 4.09 2.17 1.02
C SER A 69 4.94 2.81 2.10
N ARG A 70 5.53 3.96 1.78
CA ARG A 70 6.26 4.79 2.75
C ARG A 70 6.32 6.23 2.25
N GLU A 71 6.08 7.17 3.15
CA GLU A 71 6.19 8.61 2.89
C GLU A 71 5.36 9.06 1.66
N GLY A 72 4.25 8.37 1.41
CA GLY A 72 3.34 8.60 0.30
C GLY A 72 3.82 8.12 -1.06
N LEU A 73 4.97 7.43 -1.11
CA LEU A 73 5.37 6.61 -2.25
C LEU A 73 4.80 5.20 -2.07
N LEU A 74 4.17 4.70 -3.13
CA LEU A 74 3.67 3.35 -3.21
C LEU A 74 4.54 2.58 -4.21
N TRP A 75 5.11 1.46 -3.79
CA TRP A 75 5.81 0.54 -4.68
C TRP A 75 4.98 -0.71 -4.88
N ALA A 76 5.01 -1.24 -6.10
CA ALA A 76 4.30 -2.46 -6.44
C ALA A 76 5.13 -3.38 -7.33
N ILE A 77 4.99 -4.68 -7.09
CA ILE A 77 5.42 -5.72 -8.01
C ILE A 77 4.17 -6.19 -8.77
N THR A 78 4.25 -6.20 -10.10
CA THR A 78 3.18 -6.71 -10.96
C THR A 78 3.20 -8.24 -11.01
N THR A 79 2.11 -8.86 -11.48
CA THR A 79 2.08 -10.30 -11.75
C THR A 79 3.12 -10.76 -12.79
N GLY A 80 3.62 -9.84 -13.61
CA GLY A 80 4.72 -10.07 -14.56
C GLY A 80 6.13 -9.92 -13.95
N GLY A 81 6.24 -9.64 -12.65
CA GLY A 81 7.53 -9.51 -11.95
C GLY A 81 8.24 -8.16 -12.11
N THR A 82 7.60 -7.17 -12.73
CA THR A 82 8.19 -5.82 -12.88
C THR A 82 7.92 -4.97 -11.64
N LEU A 83 8.91 -4.18 -11.22
CA LEU A 83 8.80 -3.24 -10.11
C LEU A 83 8.36 -1.86 -10.62
N HIS A 84 7.35 -1.27 -9.99
CA HIS A 84 6.86 0.08 -10.30
C HIS A 84 6.74 0.91 -9.02
N CYS A 85 6.81 2.24 -9.14
CA CYS A 85 6.49 3.17 -8.07
C CYS A 85 5.48 4.23 -8.51
N TRP A 86 4.71 4.74 -7.55
CA TRP A 86 3.78 5.83 -7.74
C TRP A 86 3.86 6.79 -6.54
N ASN A 87 4.06 8.07 -6.81
CA ASN A 87 3.91 9.11 -5.79
C ASN A 87 2.42 9.47 -5.58
N SER A 88 1.82 8.88 -4.55
CA SER A 88 0.40 9.04 -4.23
C SER A 88 0.03 10.41 -3.63
N ASN A 89 1.02 11.24 -3.28
CA ASN A 89 0.81 12.59 -2.76
C ASN A 89 0.61 13.63 -3.87
N VAL A 90 1.01 13.33 -5.10
CA VAL A 90 0.92 14.28 -6.21
C VAL A 90 -0.53 14.40 -6.66
N LYS A 91 -1.14 15.55 -6.35
CA LYS A 91 -2.40 15.98 -6.98
C LYS A 91 -2.08 16.50 -8.37
N GLU A 92 -2.07 15.63 -9.37
CA GLU A 92 -1.80 16.03 -10.74
C GLU A 92 -2.81 17.09 -11.22
N LYS A 93 -2.31 18.20 -11.77
CA LYS A 93 -3.14 19.27 -12.38
C LYS A 93 -3.56 18.96 -13.84
N LYS A 94 -3.03 17.89 -14.43
CA LYS A 94 -3.35 17.40 -15.78
C LYS A 94 -3.37 15.88 -15.74
N LYS A 95 -4.36 15.26 -16.41
CA LYS A 95 -4.50 13.81 -16.57
C LYS A 95 -3.24 13.24 -17.24
N SER A 96 -2.18 12.93 -16.49
CA SER A 96 -1.18 12.02 -17.00
C SER A 96 -1.86 10.65 -17.10
N LYS A 97 -1.64 9.94 -18.21
CA LYS A 97 -2.30 8.66 -18.45
C LYS A 97 -1.80 7.56 -17.52
N ASN A 98 -0.59 7.71 -16.98
CA ASN A 98 0.04 6.65 -16.21
C ASN A 98 0.71 7.21 -14.95
N LYS A 99 0.14 6.86 -13.80
CA LYS A 99 0.60 7.28 -12.47
C LYS A 99 1.85 6.53 -11.99
N TRP A 100 2.18 5.43 -12.66
CA TRP A 100 3.23 4.50 -12.28
C TRP A 100 4.47 4.67 -13.15
N GLU A 101 5.63 4.64 -12.50
CA GLU A 101 6.94 4.64 -13.12
C GLU A 101 7.59 3.27 -12.90
N GLU A 102 8.04 2.63 -13.98
CA GLU A 102 8.76 1.36 -13.90
C GLU A 102 10.18 1.60 -13.39
N ILE A 103 10.58 0.86 -12.36
CA ILE A 103 11.94 0.88 -11.83
C ILE A 103 12.73 -0.23 -12.50
N LYS A 104 13.68 0.18 -13.36
CA LYS A 104 14.66 -0.74 -13.94
C LYS A 104 15.78 -0.97 -12.95
N LEU A 105 15.94 -2.21 -12.51
CA LEU A 105 17.12 -2.61 -11.75
C LEU A 105 18.25 -2.82 -12.76
N GLU A 106 19.34 -2.07 -12.64
CA GLU A 106 20.52 -2.32 -13.46
C GLU A 106 21.16 -3.64 -13.01
N GLU A 107 21.36 -4.57 -13.96
CA GLU A 107 22.12 -5.81 -13.76
C GLU A 107 23.62 -5.48 -13.65
N ASN A 108 24.03 -4.80 -12.58
CA ASN A 108 25.45 -4.56 -12.30
C ASN A 108 25.83 -5.27 -11.00
N VAL A 109 25.96 -6.59 -11.09
CA VAL A 109 26.71 -7.38 -10.10
C VAL A 109 27.75 -8.18 -10.89
N GLU A 110 28.89 -7.55 -11.17
CA GLU A 110 30.13 -8.32 -11.32
C GLU A 110 30.42 -8.90 -9.93
N ILE A 111 30.34 -10.24 -9.82
CA ILE A 111 30.70 -11.01 -8.62
C ILE A 111 32.20 -11.24 -8.61
#